data_AF-A0A7W9GP71-F1
#
_entry.id   AF-A0A7W9GP71-F1
#
_cell.length_a   1.000
_cell.length_b   1.000
_cell.length_c   1.000
_cell.angle_alpha   90.00
_cell.angle_beta   90.00
_cell.angle_gamma   90.00
#
_symmetry.space_group_name_H-M   'P 1'
#
loop_
_entity.id
_entity.type
_entity.pdbx_description
1 polymer ?
#
loop_
_entity_poly.entity_id
_entity_poly.type
_entity_poly.pdbx_seq_one_letter_code
_entity_poly.pdbx_strand_id
1 'polypeptide(L)'
;MTDEATRPLTGLPALDGTVLRSEEALAEAADDFGHLVSLRPLAVLRPGSAGDVAAVVRWAAAQGVPVVARGEGHSVYGRSQVDGGIVVDMRPLGAVSPPEQGRIAVGAGATWRSVLAATLPAGSPRRCCRTTSTSPSAALSPSAGLAARRTGTAW
;
A
#
# COMPACT_ATOMS: atom_id res chain seq x y z
N MET A 1 22.02 -19.14 19.35
CA MET A 1 21.84 -17.74 18.90
C MET A 1 21.86 -17.78 17.39
N THR A 2 20.74 -18.19 16.80
CA THR A 2 20.60 -18.43 15.36
C THR A 2 20.47 -17.08 14.66
N ASP A 3 21.34 -16.88 13.67
CA ASP A 3 21.34 -15.74 12.77
C ASP A 3 20.00 -15.66 12.00
N GLU A 4 19.08 -14.83 12.51
CA GLU A 4 17.74 -14.60 11.94
C GLU A 4 17.83 -13.86 10.58
N ALA A 5 18.97 -13.23 10.29
CA ALA A 5 19.24 -12.43 9.10
C ALA A 5 19.41 -13.26 7.81
N THR A 6 19.52 -14.59 7.92
CA THR A 6 19.74 -15.48 6.75
C THR A 6 18.64 -16.54 6.63
N ARG A 7 17.38 -16.23 7.00
CA ARG A 7 16.28 -17.17 6.74
C ARG A 7 16.03 -17.22 5.23
N PRO A 8 16.30 -18.35 4.55
CA PRO A 8 16.10 -18.40 3.12
C PRO A 8 14.60 -18.31 2.87
N LEU A 9 14.19 -17.51 1.89
CA LEU A 9 12.79 -17.44 1.41
C LEU A 9 12.39 -18.72 0.64
N THR A 10 12.91 -19.86 1.07
CA THR A 10 12.67 -21.18 0.52
C THR A 10 11.19 -21.51 0.65
N GLY A 11 10.60 -22.01 -0.43
CA GLY A 11 9.19 -22.38 -0.45
C GLY A 11 8.23 -21.21 -0.63
N LEU A 12 8.70 -20.05 -1.10
CA LEU A 12 7.79 -19.03 -1.63
C LEU A 12 6.90 -19.66 -2.72
N PRO A 13 5.59 -19.37 -2.71
CA PRO A 13 4.70 -19.85 -3.76
C PRO A 13 5.10 -19.24 -5.11
N ALA A 14 4.62 -19.83 -6.20
CA ALA A 14 4.71 -19.18 -7.51
C ALA A 14 3.92 -17.85 -7.46
N LEU A 15 4.56 -16.78 -7.89
CA LEU A 15 4.01 -15.43 -7.93
C LEU A 15 4.01 -14.94 -9.37
N ASP A 16 3.01 -14.14 -9.74
CA ASP A 16 2.95 -13.46 -11.03
C ASP A 16 3.97 -12.31 -11.10
N GLY A 17 4.27 -11.73 -9.94
CA GLY A 17 5.21 -10.63 -9.76
C GLY A 17 6.65 -11.05 -9.49
N THR A 18 7.46 -10.08 -9.06
CA THR A 18 8.91 -10.24 -8.89
C THR A 18 9.33 -10.02 -7.44
N VAL A 19 10.19 -10.90 -6.93
CA VAL A 19 10.86 -10.73 -5.64
C VAL A 19 12.28 -10.20 -5.86
N LEU A 20 12.53 -8.98 -5.42
CA LEU A 20 13.80 -8.28 -5.56
C LEU A 20 14.66 -8.44 -4.30
N ARG A 21 15.96 -8.65 -4.53
CA ARG A 21 17.00 -8.73 -3.49
C ARG A 21 18.25 -7.93 -3.86
N SER A 22 18.18 -7.11 -4.92
CA SER A 22 19.31 -6.26 -5.28
C SER A 22 19.51 -5.21 -4.19
N GLU A 23 20.75 -4.77 -3.98
CA GLU A 23 21.06 -3.80 -2.93
C GLU A 23 20.25 -2.52 -3.11
N GLU A 24 20.05 -2.09 -4.36
CA GLU A 24 19.29 -0.89 -4.69
C GLU A 24 17.83 -1.01 -4.26
N ALA A 25 17.19 -2.16 -4.50
CA ALA A 25 15.81 -2.39 -4.11
C ALA A 25 15.65 -2.47 -2.59
N LEU A 26 16.60 -3.11 -1.90
CA LEU A 26 16.60 -3.19 -0.44
C LEU A 26 16.85 -1.82 0.20
N ALA A 27 17.79 -1.04 -0.33
CA ALA A 27 18.08 0.32 0.13
C ALA A 27 16.89 1.26 -0.08
N GLU A 28 16.24 1.21 -1.26
CA GLU A 28 15.01 1.98 -1.53
C GLU A 28 13.90 1.65 -0.51
N ALA A 29 13.75 0.37 -0.17
CA ALA A 29 12.72 -0.09 0.74
C ALA A 29 13.06 0.17 2.22
N ALA A 30 14.34 0.32 2.55
CA ALA A 30 14.86 0.64 3.88
C ALA A 30 14.89 2.14 4.18
N ASP A 31 14.44 2.99 3.26
CA ASP A 31 14.32 4.44 3.45
C ASP A 31 12.86 4.88 3.38
N ASP A 32 12.53 5.98 4.04
CA ASP A 32 11.20 6.60 4.00
C ASP A 32 11.31 8.12 3.92
N PHE A 33 10.18 8.81 3.77
CA PHE A 33 10.18 10.28 3.61
C PHE A 33 10.80 11.03 4.80
N GLY A 34 10.81 10.43 5.99
CA GLY A 34 11.39 11.07 7.17
C GLY A 34 12.91 11.01 7.19
N HIS A 35 13.52 10.01 6.56
CA HIS A 35 14.96 9.73 6.65
C HIS A 35 15.48 9.62 8.10
N LEU A 36 14.60 9.25 9.04
CA LEU A 36 14.91 9.21 10.48
C LEU A 36 15.29 7.80 10.96
N VAL A 37 14.73 6.78 10.31
CA VAL A 37 14.90 5.37 10.66
C VAL A 37 15.15 4.59 9.38
N SER A 38 16.06 3.61 9.46
CA SER A 38 16.32 2.68 8.37
C SER A 38 16.31 1.25 8.89
N LEU A 39 15.30 0.48 8.45
CA LEU A 39 15.12 -0.94 8.75
C LEU A 39 15.26 -1.73 7.46
N ARG A 40 16.20 -2.68 7.43
CA ARG A 40 16.60 -3.34 6.19
C ARG A 40 15.81 -4.63 5.97
N PRO A 41 15.00 -4.71 4.89
CA PRO A 41 14.25 -5.92 4.61
C PRO A 41 15.12 -7.03 4.04
N LEU A 42 14.63 -8.27 4.10
CA LEU A 42 15.24 -9.43 3.42
C LEU A 42 14.92 -9.46 1.93
N ALA A 43 13.75 -8.95 1.54
CA ALA A 43 13.32 -8.87 0.16
C ALA A 43 12.21 -7.84 -0.05
N VAL A 44 12.07 -7.42 -1.30
CA VAL A 44 10.96 -6.57 -1.76
C VAL A 44 10.12 -7.35 -2.78
N LEU A 45 8.83 -7.52 -2.51
CA LEU A 45 7.86 -8.06 -3.46
C LEU A 45 7.27 -6.91 -4.28
N ARG A 46 7.38 -7.00 -5.61
CA ARG A 46 6.55 -6.24 -6.55
C ARG A 46 5.48 -7.17 -7.11
N PRO A 47 4.25 -7.15 -6.57
CA PRO A 47 3.20 -8.10 -6.94
C PRO A 47 2.67 -7.80 -8.35
N GLY A 48 2.43 -8.85 -9.13
CA GLY A 48 1.72 -8.77 -10.41
C GLY A 48 0.20 -8.82 -10.22
N SER A 49 -0.27 -9.37 -9.11
CA SER A 49 -1.69 -9.48 -8.80
C SER A 49 -1.99 -9.34 -7.29
N ALA A 50 -3.27 -9.14 -6.94
CA ALA A 50 -3.71 -9.24 -5.55
C ALA A 50 -3.52 -10.67 -4.98
N GLY A 51 -3.47 -11.67 -5.87
CA GLY A 51 -3.17 -13.06 -5.54
C GLY A 51 -1.78 -13.22 -4.94
N ASP A 52 -0.77 -12.54 -5.52
CA ASP A 52 0.60 -12.55 -5.01
C ASP A 52 0.70 -12.02 -3.59
N VAL A 53 0.02 -10.89 -3.32
CA VAL A 53 -0.01 -10.29 -1.98
C VAL A 53 -0.59 -11.27 -0.98
N ALA A 54 -1.73 -11.89 -1.32
CA ALA A 54 -2.38 -12.86 -0.45
C ALA A 54 -1.52 -14.12 -0.25
N ALA A 55 -0.82 -14.58 -1.29
CA ALA A 55 0.06 -15.74 -1.23
C ALA A 55 1.27 -15.49 -0.33
N VAL A 56 1.92 -14.33 -0.48
CA VAL A 56 3.06 -13.94 0.37
C VAL A 56 2.66 -13.70 1.81
N VAL A 57 1.52 -13.05 2.07
CA VAL A 57 1.03 -12.86 3.44
C VAL A 57 0.74 -14.20 4.13
N ARG A 58 0.10 -15.15 3.43
CA ARG A 58 -0.14 -16.49 3.97
C ARG A 58 1.16 -17.26 4.24
N TRP A 59 2.09 -17.22 3.28
CA TRP A 59 3.39 -17.86 3.44
C TRP A 59 4.16 -17.26 4.62
N ALA A 60 4.21 -15.93 4.72
CA ALA A 60 4.94 -15.24 5.76
C ALA A 60 4.33 -15.46 7.14
N ALA A 61 2.99 -15.50 7.26
CA ALA A 61 2.31 -15.88 8.49
C ALA A 61 2.66 -17.30 8.94
N ALA A 62 2.72 -18.27 8.00
CA ALA A 62 3.12 -19.65 8.31
C ALA A 62 4.60 -19.77 8.70
N GLN A 63 5.45 -18.88 8.18
CA GLN A 63 6.89 -18.86 8.50
C GLN A 63 7.22 -17.96 9.70
N GLY A 64 6.33 -17.07 10.14
CA GLY A 64 6.66 -16.05 11.15
C GLY A 64 7.58 -14.95 10.60
N VAL A 65 7.52 -14.67 9.30
CA VAL A 65 8.27 -13.58 8.66
C VAL A 65 7.41 -12.32 8.68
N PRO A 66 7.91 -11.16 9.17
CA PRO A 66 7.12 -9.94 9.18
C PRO A 66 6.96 -9.39 7.76
N VAL A 67 5.77 -8.87 7.46
CA VAL A 67 5.42 -8.29 6.15
C VAL A 67 4.87 -6.89 6.34
N VAL A 68 5.37 -5.94 5.56
CA VAL A 68 4.89 -4.56 5.54
C VAL A 68 4.46 -4.17 4.13
N ALA A 69 3.34 -3.48 4.00
CA ALA A 69 2.91 -2.90 2.74
C ALA A 69 3.53 -1.51 2.56
N ARG A 70 4.04 -1.23 1.36
CA ARG A 70 4.66 0.04 0.97
C ARG A 70 3.97 0.58 -0.29
N GLY A 71 3.47 1.81 -0.19
CA GLY A 71 3.03 2.60 -1.35
C GLY A 71 4.19 3.48 -1.85
N GLU A 72 3.98 4.80 -1.88
CA GLU A 72 5.00 5.79 -2.28
C GLU A 72 6.06 6.10 -1.19
N GLY A 73 6.06 5.41 -0.06
CA GLY A 73 7.05 5.66 1.01
C GLY A 73 6.90 6.99 1.76
N HIS A 74 5.78 7.69 1.62
CA HIS A 74 5.48 8.94 2.35
C HIS A 74 5.19 8.77 3.85
N SER A 75 5.33 7.56 4.38
CA SER A 75 5.30 7.35 5.82
C SER A 75 6.58 7.89 6.46
N VAL A 76 6.50 8.13 7.76
CA VAL A 76 7.65 8.52 8.60
C VAL A 76 7.80 7.49 9.72
N TYR A 77 8.99 7.45 10.33
CA TYR A 77 9.34 6.56 11.44
C TYR A 77 9.27 5.06 11.10
N GLY A 78 9.66 4.67 9.89
CA GLY A 78 9.83 3.27 9.50
C GLY A 78 8.54 2.48 9.34
N ARG A 79 7.36 3.13 9.31
CA ARG A 79 6.06 2.41 9.22
C ARG A 79 5.85 1.64 7.92
N SER A 80 6.64 1.93 6.89
CA SER A 80 6.66 1.21 5.61
C SER A 80 7.97 0.44 5.38
N GLN A 81 8.72 0.20 6.45
CA GLN A 81 9.98 -0.54 6.46
C GLN A 81 9.86 -1.73 7.42
N VAL A 82 10.71 -2.73 7.25
CA VAL A 82 10.74 -3.91 8.14
C VAL A 82 12.16 -4.45 8.17
N ASP A 83 12.65 -4.74 9.38
CA ASP A 83 13.94 -5.42 9.55
C ASP A 83 13.73 -6.93 9.49
N GLY A 84 14.54 -7.65 8.71
CA GLY A 84 14.42 -9.11 8.62
C GLY A 84 13.11 -9.61 7.98
N GLY A 85 12.35 -8.73 7.30
CA GLY A 85 11.02 -9.04 6.74
C GLY A 85 10.90 -8.87 5.23
N ILE A 86 9.66 -8.91 4.74
CA ILE A 86 9.31 -8.65 3.34
C ILE A 86 8.57 -7.32 3.24
N VAL A 87 9.07 -6.42 2.39
CA VAL A 87 8.34 -5.22 1.97
C VAL A 87 7.54 -5.56 0.72
N VAL A 88 6.23 -5.30 0.72
CA VAL A 88 5.37 -5.43 -0.45
C VAL A 88 5.18 -4.06 -1.07
N ASP A 89 5.84 -3.82 -2.19
CA ASP A 89 5.72 -2.61 -3.00
C ASP A 89 4.43 -2.66 -3.82
N MET A 90 3.41 -1.92 -3.39
CA MET A 90 2.07 -1.95 -3.98
C MET A 90 1.95 -1.12 -5.27
N ARG A 91 2.98 -0.35 -5.66
CA ARG A 91 2.96 0.55 -6.83
C ARG A 91 2.51 -0.13 -8.14
N PRO A 92 2.90 -1.40 -8.44
CA PRO A 92 2.41 -2.10 -9.64
C PRO A 92 0.89 -2.31 -9.65
N LEU A 93 0.24 -2.36 -8.49
CA LEU A 93 -1.21 -2.46 -8.34
C LEU A 93 -1.88 -1.08 -8.26
N GLY A 94 -1.35 -0.10 -9.00
CA GLY A 94 -1.77 1.31 -8.99
C GLY A 94 -2.81 1.71 -10.03
N ALA A 95 -3.47 0.74 -10.67
CA ALA A 95 -4.45 1.02 -11.72
C ALA A 95 -5.64 1.85 -11.20
N VAL A 96 -6.10 2.78 -12.03
CA VAL A 96 -7.29 3.62 -11.77
C VAL A 96 -8.26 3.43 -12.93
N SER A 97 -9.45 2.92 -12.64
CA SER A 97 -10.49 2.74 -13.65
C SER A 97 -11.14 4.09 -14.01
N PRO A 98 -11.78 4.21 -15.19
CA PRO A 98 -12.60 5.37 -15.49
C PRO A 98 -13.72 5.55 -14.46
N PRO A 99 -14.17 6.79 -14.19
CA PRO A 99 -15.31 7.02 -13.33
C PRO A 99 -16.58 6.45 -13.95
N GLU A 100 -17.34 5.67 -13.17
CA GLU A 100 -18.60 5.07 -13.56
C GLU A 100 -19.65 5.36 -12.48
N GLN A 101 -20.81 5.89 -12.88
CA GLN A 101 -21.96 6.17 -11.98
C GLN A 101 -21.58 6.96 -10.70
N GLY A 102 -20.62 7.90 -10.83
CA GLY A 102 -20.16 8.72 -9.70
C GLY A 102 -19.23 8.00 -8.72
N ARG A 103 -18.68 6.84 -9.09
CA ARG A 103 -17.66 6.09 -8.34
C ARG A 103 -16.44 5.83 -9.23
N ILE A 104 -15.33 5.51 -8.59
CA ILE A 104 -14.09 5.13 -9.28
C ILE A 104 -13.44 3.98 -8.53
N ALA A 105 -13.03 2.95 -9.26
CA ALA A 105 -12.24 1.85 -8.71
C ALA A 105 -10.76 2.23 -8.76
N VAL A 106 -10.07 2.07 -7.63
CA VAL A 106 -8.65 2.40 -7.49
C VAL A 106 -7.91 1.21 -6.90
N GLY A 107 -6.78 0.88 -7.51
CA GLY A 107 -5.86 -0.12 -6.99
C GLY A 107 -5.13 0.35 -5.74
N ALA A 108 -4.63 -0.59 -4.94
CA ALA A 108 -3.99 -0.31 -3.66
C ALA A 108 -2.68 0.51 -3.78
N GLY A 109 -2.04 0.52 -4.95
CA GLY A 109 -0.89 1.36 -5.26
C GLY A 109 -1.23 2.72 -5.87
N ALA A 110 -2.50 3.05 -6.05
CA ALA A 110 -2.89 4.25 -6.78
C ALA A 110 -2.56 5.52 -5.99
N THR A 111 -2.04 6.53 -6.68
CA THR A 111 -1.77 7.83 -6.09
C THR A 111 -2.95 8.78 -6.29
N TRP A 112 -3.15 9.74 -5.38
CA TRP A 112 -4.17 10.78 -5.58
C TRP A 112 -3.99 11.56 -6.88
N ARG A 113 -2.73 11.72 -7.34
CA ARG A 113 -2.44 12.31 -8.64
C ARG A 113 -3.07 11.51 -9.79
N SER A 114 -2.93 10.18 -9.77
CA SER A 114 -3.54 9.30 -10.78
C SER A 114 -5.08 9.32 -10.75
N VAL A 115 -5.66 9.38 -9.55
CA VAL A 115 -7.12 9.49 -9.36
C VAL A 115 -7.65 10.81 -9.90
N LEU A 116 -6.96 11.92 -9.59
CA LEU A 116 -7.33 13.25 -10.11
C LEU A 116 -7.20 13.29 -11.64
N ALA A 117 -6.12 12.73 -12.19
CA ALA A 117 -5.94 12.66 -13.64
C ALA A 117 -7.06 11.90 -14.35
N ALA A 118 -7.57 10.81 -13.76
CA ALA A 118 -8.67 10.03 -14.33
C ALA A 118 -10.05 10.70 -14.20
N THR A 119 -10.25 11.52 -13.17
CA THR A 119 -11.56 12.11 -12.85
C THR A 119 -11.78 13.53 -13.36
N LEU A 120 -10.71 14.33 -13.47
CA LEU A 120 -10.78 15.73 -13.92
C LEU A 120 -11.36 15.90 -15.34
N PRO A 121 -11.02 15.06 -16.34
CA PRO A 121 -11.61 15.17 -17.68
C PRO A 121 -13.13 14.96 -17.70
N ALA A 122 -13.67 14.18 -16.76
CA ALA A 122 -15.10 13.88 -16.65
C ALA A 122 -15.91 14.98 -15.93
N GLY A 123 -15.27 16.10 -15.55
CA GLY A 123 -15.94 17.24 -14.92
C GLY A 123 -16.49 16.97 -13.51
N SER A 124 -16.04 15.88 -12.86
CA SER A 124 -16.58 15.49 -11.56
C SER A 124 -16.18 16.50 -10.48
N PRO A 125 -17.14 17.12 -9.75
CA PRO A 125 -16.81 18.07 -8.71
C PRO A 125 -16.11 17.34 -7.57
N ARG A 126 -15.10 18.01 -7.00
CA ARG A 126 -14.25 17.58 -5.89
C ARG A 126 -15.08 17.18 -4.66
N ARG A 127 -15.69 15.99 -4.69
CA ARG A 127 -16.33 15.41 -3.52
C ARG A 127 -15.26 14.60 -2.83
N CYS A 128 -14.74 15.11 -1.71
CA CYS A 128 -13.86 14.38 -0.82
C CYS A 128 -14.47 13.00 -0.61
N CYS A 129 -13.77 11.99 -1.13
CA CYS A 129 -14.21 10.61 -1.31
C CYS A 129 -15.04 10.10 -0.12
N ARG A 130 -16.27 9.66 -0.37
CA ARG A 130 -17.00 8.82 0.58
C ARG A 130 -16.59 7.37 0.32
N THR A 131 -15.54 6.92 1.00
CA THR A 131 -15.10 5.52 0.98
C THR A 131 -16.24 4.64 1.52
N THR A 132 -16.74 3.72 0.71
CA THR A 132 -17.73 2.70 1.12
C THR A 132 -17.12 1.30 1.14
N SER A 133 -15.80 1.17 1.02
CA SER A 133 -15.14 -0.12 1.24
C SER A 133 -15.07 -0.41 2.73
N THR A 134 -15.69 -1.52 3.12
CA THR A 134 -15.34 -2.25 4.34
C THR A 134 -13.90 -2.75 4.16
N SER A 135 -12.94 -1.98 4.67
CA SER A 135 -11.53 -2.36 4.77
C SER A 135 -11.09 -2.28 6.23
N PRO A 136 -10.33 -3.25 6.79
CA PRO A 136 -10.04 -3.33 8.23
C PRO A 136 -9.18 -2.17 8.76
N SER A 137 -8.58 -1.35 7.90
CA SER A 137 -7.63 -0.33 8.32
C SER A 137 -8.25 0.96 8.89
N ALA A 138 -9.58 1.10 8.88
CA ALA A 138 -10.27 2.30 9.37
C ALA A 138 -10.52 2.32 10.90
N ALA A 139 -10.14 1.27 11.63
CA ALA A 139 -10.48 1.14 13.05
C ALA A 139 -9.54 1.87 14.04
N LEU A 140 -8.40 2.43 13.61
CA LEU A 140 -7.33 2.82 14.55
C LEU A 140 -6.75 4.24 14.33
N SER A 141 -7.60 5.25 14.14
CA SER A 141 -7.18 6.64 14.41
C SER A 141 -8.39 7.56 14.68
N PRO A 142 -8.46 8.25 15.84
CA PRO A 142 -9.52 9.22 16.10
C PRO A 142 -9.07 10.61 15.63
N SER A 143 -9.68 11.15 14.57
CA SER A 143 -9.71 12.60 14.34
C SER A 143 -10.99 13.06 13.66
N ALA A 144 -11.83 13.68 14.50
CA ALA A 144 -12.79 14.74 14.23
C ALA A 144 -13.59 14.72 12.90
N GLY A 145 -14.82 14.20 12.97
CA GLY A 145 -15.86 14.52 12.01
C GLY A 145 -16.43 15.92 12.27
N LEU A 146 -16.16 16.87 11.37
CA LEU A 146 -16.94 18.11 11.28
C LEU A 146 -18.04 17.93 10.24
N ALA A 147 -19.28 17.77 10.71
CA ALA A 147 -20.46 17.69 9.88
C ALA A 147 -20.92 19.10 9.46
N ALA A 148 -20.79 19.44 8.17
CA ALA A 148 -21.46 20.61 7.61
C ALA A 148 -22.89 20.22 7.19
N ARG A 149 -23.88 20.83 7.85
CA ARG A 149 -25.31 20.68 7.60
C ARG A 149 -25.71 21.24 6.22
N ARG A 150 -26.72 20.62 5.61
CA ARG A 150 -27.48 21.17 4.47
C ARG A 150 -28.33 22.34 4.96
N THR A 151 -28.27 23.47 4.26
CA THR A 151 -29.45 24.32 4.08
C THR A 151 -29.59 24.59 2.58
N GLY A 152 -30.71 24.13 2.04
CA GLY A 152 -31.25 24.63 0.78
C GLY A 152 -32.59 25.25 1.10
N THR A 153 -32.84 26.42 0.52
CA THR A 153 -34.15 27.05 0.25
C THR A 153 -33.84 28.05 -0.87
N ALA A 154 -34.40 27.93 -2.08
CA ALA A 154 -35.70 28.54 -2.45
C ALA A 154 -35.78 29.94 -1.81
N TRP A 155 -35.59 31.05 -2.53
CA TRP A 155 -36.18 31.49 -3.80
C TRP A 155 -35.16 32.19 -4.69
#